data_AF-A0A7W0YYW8-F1
#
_entry.id   AF-A0A7W0YYW8-F1
#
_cell.length_a   1.000
_cell.length_b   1.000
_cell.length_c   1.000
_cell.angle_alpha   90.00
_cell.angle_beta   90.00
_cell.angle_gamma   90.00
#
_symmetry.space_group_name_H-M   'P 1'
#
loop_
_entity.id
_entity.type
_entity.pdbx_description
1 polymer ?
#
loop_
_entity_poly.entity_id
_entity_poly.type
_entity_poly.pdbx_seq_one_letter_code
_entity_poly.pdbx_strand_id
1 'polypeptide(L)'
;VMDRLGFGVERLAELNSRLVLLSITGFGHDGPEGGRPGYDQIAQGEGGIMSITGTDAAHPQRVGVPIADLLAGMYGAYGILAALHERERTGKGGVVRTSLLAAMVGVHAFQGTRYTVADEVATAQGNHHPAITPYGAFRTADGTVQLSVGSQALWRKFAPLVRLDPDDPRFATNSARTARRDELITLIEAVFADDVSQSWLARLEAIGVPAGAIRTLQQVYDWDQTASQGLLVDVEHPVLGTITLPGPPLRFDGSEAVAHRPPPALGEHDKSVRAWLDMTS
;
A
#
# COMPACT_ATOMS: atom_id res chain seq x y z
N VAL A 1 14.16 -22.48 -10.43
CA VAL A 1 14.52 -22.30 -11.86
C VAL A 1 16.02 -22.18 -12.03
N MET A 2 16.66 -21.22 -11.34
CA MET A 2 18.10 -20.96 -11.41
C MET A 2 18.98 -22.21 -11.18
N ASP A 3 18.63 -23.07 -10.22
CA ASP A 3 19.39 -24.31 -9.98
C ASP A 3 19.43 -25.23 -11.21
N ARG A 4 18.29 -25.35 -11.93
CA ARG A 4 18.22 -26.17 -13.15
C ARG A 4 19.03 -25.59 -14.32
N LEU A 5 19.27 -24.28 -14.30
CA LEU A 5 20.12 -23.60 -15.28
C LEU A 5 21.60 -23.62 -14.89
N GLY A 6 21.97 -24.27 -13.77
CA GLY A 6 23.35 -24.34 -13.28
C GLY A 6 23.82 -23.09 -12.53
N PHE A 7 22.91 -22.19 -12.14
CA PHE A 7 23.21 -20.96 -11.41
C PHE A 7 22.50 -20.94 -10.05
N GLY A 8 22.59 -22.06 -9.32
CA GLY A 8 22.10 -22.14 -7.94
C GLY A 8 22.87 -21.26 -6.97
N VAL A 9 22.37 -21.17 -5.74
CA VAL A 9 22.92 -20.28 -4.70
C VAL A 9 24.40 -20.54 -4.46
N GLU A 10 24.78 -21.81 -4.27
CA GLU A 10 26.15 -22.23 -3.99
C GLU A 10 27.06 -21.86 -5.16
N ARG A 11 26.61 -22.12 -6.39
CA ARG A 11 27.38 -21.81 -7.59
C ARG A 11 27.59 -20.31 -7.77
N LEU A 12 26.56 -19.51 -7.51
CA LEU A 12 26.67 -18.05 -7.57
C LEU A 12 27.62 -17.50 -6.49
N ALA A 13 27.62 -18.09 -5.29
CA ALA A 13 28.54 -17.72 -4.21
C ALA A 13 29.99 -18.10 -4.51
N GLU A 14 30.24 -19.24 -5.17
CA GLU A 14 31.57 -19.61 -5.68
C GLU A 14 32.10 -18.61 -6.70
N LEU A 15 31.23 -18.17 -7.63
CA LEU A 15 31.58 -17.20 -8.66
C LEU A 15 31.80 -15.79 -8.07
N ASN A 16 31.01 -15.40 -7.09
CA ASN A 16 31.12 -14.11 -6.43
C ASN A 16 30.60 -14.17 -4.99
N SER A 17 31.51 -14.30 -4.03
CA SER A 17 31.18 -14.36 -2.59
C SER A 17 30.64 -13.04 -2.01
N ARG A 18 30.71 -11.94 -2.79
CA ARG A 18 30.16 -10.62 -2.46
C ARG A 18 28.75 -10.39 -3.03
N LEU A 19 28.23 -11.33 -3.82
CA LEU A 19 26.92 -11.21 -4.45
C LEU A 19 25.81 -11.27 -3.40
N VAL A 20 24.90 -10.29 -3.45
CA VAL A 20 23.63 -10.37 -2.72
C VAL A 20 22.57 -10.85 -3.72
N LEU A 21 21.95 -11.99 -3.41
CA LEU A 21 20.92 -12.60 -4.25
C LEU A 21 19.54 -12.40 -3.62
N LEU A 22 18.60 -11.83 -4.37
CA LEU A 22 17.18 -11.79 -3.96
C LEU A 22 16.40 -12.91 -4.66
N SER A 23 15.67 -13.70 -3.88
CA SER A 23 14.75 -14.73 -4.35
C SER A 23 13.33 -14.40 -3.88
N ILE A 24 12.44 -14.09 -4.82
CA ILE A 24 11.00 -13.90 -4.58
C ILE A 24 10.25 -15.08 -5.19
N THR A 25 9.37 -15.71 -4.41
CA THR A 25 8.49 -16.81 -4.87
C THR A 25 7.04 -16.57 -4.46
N GLY A 26 6.12 -17.44 -4.88
CA GLY A 26 4.71 -17.35 -4.47
C GLY A 26 4.51 -17.57 -2.97
N PHE A 27 4.91 -18.74 -2.47
CA PHE A 27 4.58 -19.21 -1.11
C PHE A 27 5.78 -19.40 -0.18
N GLY A 28 6.99 -19.06 -0.63
CA GLY A 28 8.23 -19.37 0.07
C GLY A 28 9.14 -20.23 -0.80
N HIS A 29 10.40 -20.33 -0.41
CA HIS A 29 11.39 -21.16 -1.11
C HIS A 29 11.39 -22.62 -0.63
N ASP A 30 10.68 -22.87 0.46
CA ASP A 30 10.69 -24.06 1.30
C ASP A 30 9.28 -24.34 1.82
N GLY A 31 9.16 -25.34 2.69
CA GLY A 31 7.87 -25.75 3.25
C GLY A 31 7.00 -26.55 2.26
N PRO A 32 5.80 -26.95 2.71
CA PRO A 32 4.93 -27.83 1.92
C PRO A 32 4.49 -27.22 0.59
N GLU A 33 4.36 -25.89 0.53
CA GLU A 33 3.89 -25.16 -0.65
C GLU A 33 5.03 -24.46 -1.43
N GLY A 34 6.30 -24.65 -1.07
CA GLY A 34 7.43 -23.91 -1.66
C GLY A 34 7.63 -24.12 -3.16
N GLY A 35 7.16 -25.24 -3.71
CA GLY A 35 7.19 -25.55 -5.13
C GLY A 35 5.98 -25.03 -5.93
N ARG A 36 4.97 -24.46 -5.26
CA ARG A 36 3.69 -24.11 -5.87
C ARG A 36 3.79 -22.77 -6.63
N PRO A 37 3.25 -22.68 -7.86
CA PRO A 37 3.15 -21.40 -8.56
C PRO A 37 2.21 -20.45 -7.81
N GLY A 38 2.59 -19.18 -7.73
CA GLY A 38 1.79 -18.13 -7.11
C GLY A 38 1.77 -16.89 -7.97
N TYR A 39 0.58 -16.31 -8.14
CA TYR A 39 0.35 -14.98 -8.67
C TYR A 39 -0.23 -14.11 -7.57
N ASP A 40 -0.10 -12.79 -7.71
CA ASP A 40 -0.57 -11.79 -6.77
C ASP A 40 -1.97 -12.09 -6.20
N GLN A 41 -2.98 -12.22 -7.06
CA GLN A 41 -4.36 -12.38 -6.59
C GLN A 41 -4.57 -13.70 -5.83
N ILE A 42 -3.82 -14.76 -6.17
CA ILE A 42 -3.83 -16.01 -5.40
C ILE A 42 -3.25 -15.75 -4.02
N ALA A 43 -2.12 -15.06 -3.94
CA ALA A 43 -1.51 -14.70 -2.67
C ALA A 43 -2.39 -13.76 -1.83
N GLN A 44 -3.16 -12.85 -2.44
CA GLN A 44 -4.14 -12.03 -1.70
C GLN A 44 -5.22 -12.91 -1.04
N GLY A 45 -5.73 -13.91 -1.75
CA GLY A 45 -6.73 -14.84 -1.21
C GLY A 45 -6.15 -15.71 -0.10
N GLU A 46 -5.04 -16.37 -0.37
CA GLU A 46 -4.37 -17.31 0.54
C GLU A 46 -3.72 -16.62 1.75
N GLY A 47 -3.25 -15.39 1.54
CA GLY A 47 -2.69 -14.55 2.60
C GLY A 47 -3.76 -13.98 3.51
N GLY A 48 -5.05 -14.04 3.15
CA GLY A 48 -6.14 -13.58 4.00
C GLY A 48 -6.47 -12.08 3.89
N ILE A 49 -5.77 -11.29 3.07
CA ILE A 49 -6.12 -9.87 2.90
C ILE A 49 -7.51 -9.70 2.29
N MET A 50 -7.93 -10.63 1.41
CA MET A 50 -9.27 -10.60 0.81
C MET A 50 -10.39 -10.86 1.82
N SER A 51 -10.17 -11.62 2.90
CA SER A 51 -11.23 -11.91 3.89
C SER A 51 -11.60 -10.69 4.74
N ILE A 52 -10.69 -9.71 4.82
CA ILE A 52 -10.86 -8.46 5.55
C ILE A 52 -11.06 -7.25 4.64
N THR A 53 -11.13 -7.46 3.32
CA THR A 53 -11.34 -6.41 2.31
C THR A 53 -12.64 -6.66 1.56
N GLY A 54 -13.52 -5.67 1.50
CA GLY A 54 -14.82 -5.80 0.83
C GLY A 54 -15.93 -5.06 1.57
N THR A 55 -17.15 -5.14 1.05
CA THR A 55 -18.33 -4.51 1.67
C THR A 55 -18.73 -5.20 2.96
N ASP A 56 -18.60 -6.53 3.00
CA ASP A 56 -18.96 -7.38 4.12
C ASP A 56 -18.27 -8.76 3.99
N ALA A 57 -18.43 -9.59 5.01
CA ALA A 57 -17.81 -10.92 5.08
C ALA A 57 -18.18 -11.88 3.94
N ALA A 58 -19.33 -11.70 3.29
CA ALA A 58 -19.79 -12.54 2.19
C ALA A 58 -19.23 -12.11 0.82
N HIS A 59 -18.67 -10.90 0.74
CA HIS A 59 -18.17 -10.31 -0.51
C HIS A 59 -16.69 -9.93 -0.40
N PRO A 60 -15.78 -10.91 -0.25
CA PRO A 60 -14.34 -10.64 -0.22
C PRO A 60 -13.87 -10.04 -1.54
N GLN A 61 -13.04 -9.01 -1.47
CA GLN A 61 -12.53 -8.27 -2.62
C GLN A 61 -11.01 -8.25 -2.63
N ARG A 62 -10.44 -8.34 -3.83
CA ARG A 62 -9.02 -8.05 -4.03
C ARG A 62 -8.75 -6.55 -3.89
N VAL A 63 -7.53 -6.21 -3.55
CA VAL A 63 -7.01 -4.85 -3.69
C VAL A 63 -6.92 -4.48 -5.18
N GLY A 64 -7.17 -3.21 -5.51
CA GLY A 64 -7.22 -2.71 -6.89
C GLY A 64 -5.89 -2.83 -7.66
N VAL A 65 -4.77 -2.89 -6.95
CA VAL A 65 -3.40 -3.06 -7.47
C VAL A 65 -2.84 -4.43 -7.07
N PRO A 66 -1.77 -4.93 -7.75
CA PRO A 66 -1.13 -6.19 -7.37
C PRO A 66 -0.31 -6.02 -6.08
N ILE A 67 -1.01 -5.93 -4.95
CA ILE A 67 -0.44 -5.52 -3.67
C ILE A 67 0.60 -6.51 -3.12
N ALA A 68 0.45 -7.81 -3.38
CA ALA A 68 1.42 -8.82 -2.98
C ALA A 68 2.71 -8.71 -3.80
N ASP A 69 2.60 -8.49 -5.10
CA ASP A 69 3.79 -8.27 -5.96
C ASP A 69 4.53 -7.00 -5.53
N LEU A 70 3.80 -5.90 -5.31
CA LEU A 70 4.38 -4.61 -4.91
C LEU A 70 5.07 -4.72 -3.54
N LEU A 71 4.41 -5.31 -2.54
CA LEU A 71 4.97 -5.47 -1.21
C LEU A 71 6.15 -6.46 -1.20
N ALA A 72 6.08 -7.57 -1.92
CA ALA A 72 7.19 -8.50 -2.03
C ALA A 72 8.41 -7.85 -2.68
N GLY A 73 8.21 -7.02 -3.72
CA GLY A 73 9.24 -6.19 -4.31
C GLY A 73 9.85 -5.21 -3.31
N MET A 74 9.02 -4.52 -2.52
CA MET A 74 9.48 -3.58 -1.49
C MET A 74 10.26 -4.26 -0.36
N TYR A 75 9.76 -5.39 0.16
CA TYR A 75 10.50 -6.18 1.16
C TYR A 75 11.80 -6.74 0.59
N GLY A 76 11.81 -7.13 -0.69
CA GLY A 76 13.01 -7.54 -1.40
C GLY A 76 14.04 -6.42 -1.50
N ALA A 77 13.63 -5.22 -1.90
CA ALA A 77 14.49 -4.04 -1.97
C ALA A 77 15.05 -3.67 -0.59
N TYR A 78 14.21 -3.63 0.46
CA TYR A 78 14.63 -3.42 1.84
C TYR A 78 15.65 -4.47 2.30
N GLY A 79 15.40 -5.75 2.03
CA GLY A 79 16.33 -6.83 2.37
C GLY A 79 17.66 -6.74 1.61
N ILE A 80 17.63 -6.35 0.33
CA ILE A 80 18.85 -6.08 -0.45
C ILE A 80 19.65 -4.94 0.20
N LEU A 81 19.02 -3.82 0.54
CA LEU A 81 19.70 -2.70 1.19
C LEU A 81 20.34 -3.11 2.52
N ALA A 82 19.63 -3.89 3.34
CA ALA A 82 20.16 -4.41 4.61
C ALA A 82 21.38 -5.32 4.37
N ALA A 83 21.30 -6.25 3.42
CA ALA A 83 22.40 -7.15 3.09
C ALA A 83 23.60 -6.42 2.45
N LEU A 84 23.36 -5.39 1.64
CA LEU A 84 24.42 -4.53 1.09
C LEU A 84 25.13 -3.76 2.20
N HIS A 85 24.39 -3.24 3.18
CA HIS A 85 24.97 -2.56 4.34
C HIS A 85 25.78 -3.53 5.21
N GLU A 86 25.27 -4.73 5.49
CA GLU A 86 26.03 -5.76 6.22
C GLU A 86 27.32 -6.14 5.48
N ARG A 87 27.26 -6.25 4.16
CA ARG A 87 28.42 -6.58 3.31
C ARG A 87 29.55 -5.57 3.43
N GLU A 88 29.29 -4.30 3.75
CA GLU A 88 30.35 -3.31 4.00
C GLU A 88 31.23 -3.71 5.19
N ARG A 89 30.64 -4.34 6.21
CA ARG A 89 31.33 -4.78 7.41
C ARG A 89 31.92 -6.18 7.28
N THR A 90 31.20 -7.10 6.64
CA THR A 90 31.60 -8.52 6.57
C THR A 90 32.44 -8.84 5.34
N GLY A 91 32.36 -7.99 4.31
CA GLY A 91 32.93 -8.27 2.99
C GLY A 91 32.18 -9.35 2.21
N LYS A 92 31.07 -9.92 2.73
CA LYS A 92 30.35 -11.06 2.14
C LYS A 92 28.94 -10.66 1.74
N GLY A 93 28.47 -11.22 0.63
CA GLY A 93 27.07 -11.15 0.25
C GLY A 93 26.23 -12.18 0.99
N GLY A 94 25.06 -12.50 0.44
CA GLY A 94 24.11 -13.42 1.06
C GLY A 94 22.84 -13.59 0.23
N VAL A 95 21.91 -14.39 0.73
CA VAL A 95 20.61 -14.60 0.06
C VAL A 95 19.51 -13.92 0.87
N VAL A 96 18.81 -13.00 0.22
CA VAL A 96 17.56 -12.40 0.71
C VAL A 96 16.41 -13.19 0.12
N ARG A 97 15.49 -13.64 0.96
CA ARG A 97 14.32 -14.43 0.54
C ARG A 97 13.05 -13.75 1.04
N THR A 98 12.06 -13.68 0.16
CA THR A 98 10.68 -13.29 0.51
C THR A 98 9.71 -14.01 -0.40
N SER A 99 8.42 -13.85 -0.16
CA SER A 99 7.37 -14.43 -0.98
C SER A 99 6.14 -13.54 -1.02
N LEU A 100 5.24 -13.80 -1.97
CA LEU A 100 3.95 -13.13 -2.03
C LEU A 100 3.12 -13.41 -0.76
N LEU A 101 3.16 -14.63 -0.24
CA LEU A 101 2.54 -14.98 1.05
C LEU A 101 3.15 -14.17 2.21
N ALA A 102 4.48 -14.13 2.31
CA ALA A 102 5.17 -13.37 3.35
C ALA A 102 4.84 -11.88 3.28
N ALA A 103 4.71 -11.34 2.06
CA ALA A 103 4.31 -9.96 1.83
C ALA A 103 2.90 -9.65 2.36
N MET A 104 1.94 -10.56 2.19
CA MET A 104 0.59 -10.40 2.76
C MET A 104 0.60 -10.48 4.28
N VAL A 105 1.25 -11.50 4.85
CA VAL A 105 1.34 -11.66 6.30
C VAL A 105 2.03 -10.45 6.96
N GLY A 106 3.06 -9.90 6.29
CA GLY A 106 3.81 -8.74 6.76
C GLY A 106 2.98 -7.47 6.95
N VAL A 107 1.81 -7.36 6.31
CA VAL A 107 0.92 -6.18 6.39
C VAL A 107 -0.38 -6.44 7.15
N HIS A 108 -0.55 -7.59 7.80
CA HIS A 108 -1.73 -7.87 8.62
C HIS A 108 -1.88 -6.93 9.82
N ALA A 109 -0.77 -6.36 10.31
CA ALA A 109 -0.74 -5.42 11.43
C ALA A 109 -1.63 -5.89 12.60
N PHE A 110 -2.55 -5.04 13.07
CA PHE A 110 -3.43 -5.35 14.19
C PHE A 110 -4.41 -6.50 13.92
N GLN A 111 -4.76 -6.78 12.66
CA GLN A 111 -5.64 -7.91 12.32
C GLN A 111 -4.93 -9.24 12.55
N GLY A 112 -3.62 -9.29 12.27
CA GLY A 112 -2.80 -10.44 12.60
C GLY A 112 -2.78 -10.70 14.10
N THR A 113 -2.53 -9.66 14.91
CA THR A 113 -2.55 -9.75 16.38
C THR A 113 -3.92 -10.11 16.93
N ARG A 114 -5.00 -9.61 16.33
CA ARG A 114 -6.38 -9.93 16.73
C ARG A 114 -6.64 -11.43 16.71
N TYR A 115 -6.17 -12.13 15.67
CA TYR A 115 -6.25 -13.58 15.64
C TYR A 115 -5.21 -14.23 16.56
N THR A 116 -3.92 -13.89 16.44
CA THR A 116 -2.84 -14.62 17.13
C THR A 116 -2.79 -14.43 18.65
N VAL A 117 -3.45 -13.39 19.18
CA VAL A 117 -3.47 -13.08 20.62
C VAL A 117 -4.88 -13.22 21.21
N ALA A 118 -5.92 -12.75 20.51
CA ALA A 118 -7.28 -12.73 21.04
C ALA A 118 -8.18 -13.83 20.49
N ASP A 119 -7.69 -14.69 19.59
CA ASP A 119 -8.46 -15.74 18.90
C ASP A 119 -9.71 -15.18 18.18
N GLU A 120 -9.63 -13.93 17.75
CA GLU A 120 -10.71 -13.23 17.07
C GLU A 120 -10.45 -13.17 15.56
N VAL A 121 -11.36 -13.72 14.77
CA VAL A 121 -11.28 -13.67 13.31
C VAL A 121 -11.91 -12.37 12.79
N ALA A 122 -11.10 -11.55 12.14
CA ALA A 122 -11.56 -10.33 11.47
C ALA A 122 -12.29 -10.64 10.16
N THR A 123 -13.22 -9.76 9.79
CA THR A 123 -13.97 -9.84 8.53
C THR A 123 -14.03 -8.46 7.88
N ALA A 124 -14.32 -8.42 6.58
CA ALA A 124 -14.58 -7.18 5.86
C ALA A 124 -15.79 -6.42 6.46
N GLN A 125 -15.65 -5.11 6.60
CA GLN A 125 -16.65 -4.21 7.23
C GLN A 125 -16.89 -2.93 6.41
N GLY A 126 -16.54 -2.94 5.12
CA GLY A 126 -16.61 -1.76 4.27
C GLY A 126 -15.58 -0.69 4.62
N ASN A 127 -15.94 0.57 4.41
CA ASN A 127 -15.01 1.71 4.47
C ASN A 127 -14.93 2.38 5.84
N HIS A 128 -15.33 1.70 6.93
CA HIS A 128 -15.26 2.26 8.27
C HIS A 128 -14.21 1.56 9.12
N HIS A 129 -13.48 2.32 9.93
CA HIS A 129 -12.45 1.78 10.81
C HIS A 129 -13.06 0.84 11.86
N PRO A 130 -12.52 -0.36 12.09
CA PRO A 130 -13.17 -1.37 12.93
C PRO A 130 -13.27 -0.98 14.42
N ALA A 131 -12.34 -0.16 14.92
CA ALA A 131 -12.24 0.18 16.34
C ALA A 131 -12.54 1.66 16.69
N ILE A 132 -12.74 2.53 15.69
CA ILE A 132 -12.87 3.98 15.91
C ILE A 132 -14.09 4.47 15.12
N THR A 133 -14.97 5.19 15.80
CA THR A 133 -16.21 5.69 15.19
C THR A 133 -16.46 7.14 15.63
N PRO A 134 -16.77 8.11 14.74
CA PRO A 134 -16.82 7.99 13.29
C PRO A 134 -15.42 8.10 12.66
N TYR A 135 -15.03 7.07 11.91
CA TYR A 135 -13.82 7.07 11.08
C TYR A 135 -14.12 6.22 9.85
N GLY A 136 -14.12 6.83 8.67
CA GLY A 136 -14.41 6.13 7.42
C GLY A 136 -15.02 7.03 6.35
N ALA A 137 -15.71 6.40 5.41
CA ALA A 137 -16.40 7.06 4.30
C ALA A 137 -17.86 7.37 4.64
N PHE A 138 -18.32 8.59 4.34
CA PHE A 138 -19.69 9.05 4.59
C PHE A 138 -20.26 9.71 3.34
N ARG A 139 -21.48 9.31 2.96
CA ARG A 139 -22.19 9.83 1.79
C ARG A 139 -22.60 11.28 1.98
N THR A 140 -22.47 12.08 0.93
CA THR A 140 -22.93 13.46 0.81
C THR A 140 -23.96 13.58 -0.32
N ALA A 141 -24.42 14.79 -0.65
CA ALA A 141 -25.38 15.00 -1.73
C ALA A 141 -24.86 14.57 -3.13
N ASP A 142 -23.56 14.68 -3.38
CA ASP A 142 -22.94 14.46 -4.70
C ASP A 142 -21.87 13.35 -4.73
N GLY A 143 -21.56 12.75 -3.58
CA GLY A 143 -20.49 11.77 -3.49
C GLY A 143 -20.22 11.25 -2.09
N THR A 144 -18.95 11.18 -1.73
CA THR A 144 -18.48 10.59 -0.48
C THR A 144 -17.27 11.35 0.04
N VAL A 145 -17.30 11.69 1.33
CA VAL A 145 -16.14 12.24 2.04
C VAL A 145 -15.59 11.19 3.00
N GLN A 146 -14.26 11.09 3.08
CA GLN A 146 -13.59 10.36 4.15
C GLN A 146 -13.31 11.31 5.30
N LEU A 147 -13.58 10.89 6.54
CA LEU A 147 -13.23 11.66 7.73
C LEU A 147 -12.73 10.75 8.85
N SER A 148 -11.95 11.32 9.75
CA SER A 148 -11.33 10.60 10.87
C SER A 148 -11.48 11.36 12.19
N VAL A 149 -12.47 10.96 12.99
CA VAL A 149 -12.63 11.46 14.37
C VAL A 149 -11.96 10.50 15.33
N GLY A 150 -10.61 10.57 15.35
CA GLY A 150 -9.76 9.65 16.11
C GLY A 150 -9.63 9.92 17.61
N SER A 151 -10.20 11.02 18.12
CA SER A 151 -10.03 11.42 19.52
C SER A 151 -11.27 12.11 20.09
N GLN A 152 -11.35 12.18 21.42
CA GLN A 152 -12.45 12.88 22.12
C GLN A 152 -12.44 14.38 21.85
N ALA A 153 -11.26 14.98 21.66
CA ALA A 153 -11.14 16.39 21.28
C ALA A 153 -11.73 16.64 19.89
N LEU A 154 -11.48 15.75 18.93
CA LEU A 154 -12.10 15.82 17.61
C LEU A 154 -13.61 15.60 17.67
N TRP A 155 -14.08 14.65 18.49
CA TRP A 155 -15.51 14.38 18.67
C TRP A 155 -16.27 15.61 19.17
N ARG A 156 -15.73 16.32 20.17
CA ARG A 156 -16.34 17.55 20.70
C ARG A 156 -16.49 18.67 19.67
N LYS A 157 -15.60 18.73 18.67
CA LYS A 157 -15.69 19.68 17.56
C LYS A 157 -16.64 19.19 16.46
N PHE A 158 -16.65 17.89 16.19
CA PHE A 158 -17.40 17.28 15.10
C PHE A 158 -18.89 17.10 15.41
N ALA A 159 -19.25 16.63 16.61
CA ALA A 159 -20.65 16.30 16.94
C ALA A 159 -21.62 17.48 16.72
N PRO A 160 -21.28 18.73 17.10
CA PRO A 160 -22.15 19.88 16.82
C PRO A 160 -22.36 20.13 15.32
N LEU A 161 -21.35 19.87 14.48
CA LEU A 161 -21.45 20.04 13.02
C LEU A 161 -22.53 19.13 12.41
N VAL A 162 -22.72 17.94 12.99
CA VAL A 162 -23.74 16.97 12.59
C VAL A 162 -24.98 16.99 13.50
N ARG A 163 -25.23 18.12 14.18
CA ARG A 163 -26.41 18.35 15.03
C ARG A 163 -26.54 17.35 16.19
N LEU A 164 -25.42 16.83 16.68
CA LEU A 164 -25.36 15.94 17.84
C LEU A 164 -24.75 16.65 19.05
N ASP A 165 -25.25 16.32 20.24
CA ASP A 165 -24.61 16.71 21.50
C ASP A 165 -23.40 15.77 21.74
N PRO A 166 -22.17 16.31 21.87
CA PRO A 166 -21.00 15.49 22.15
C PRO A 166 -21.08 14.71 23.47
N ASP A 167 -21.91 15.16 24.42
CA ASP A 167 -22.10 14.53 25.72
C ASP A 167 -23.35 13.61 25.77
N ASP A 168 -24.05 13.37 24.64
CA ASP A 168 -25.13 12.37 24.54
C ASP A 168 -24.60 11.00 25.01
N PRO A 169 -25.22 10.35 26.02
CA PRO A 169 -24.76 9.06 26.53
C PRO A 169 -24.60 7.96 25.48
N ARG A 170 -25.34 8.03 24.37
CA ARG A 170 -25.22 7.10 23.24
C ARG A 170 -23.90 7.24 22.49
N PHE A 171 -23.30 8.44 22.47
CA PHE A 171 -22.16 8.77 21.62
C PHE A 171 -20.99 9.44 22.36
N ALA A 172 -21.10 9.63 23.68
CA ALA A 172 -20.13 10.35 24.50
C ALA A 172 -18.72 9.74 24.46
N THR A 173 -18.60 8.42 24.32
CA THR A 173 -17.31 7.70 24.27
C THR A 173 -17.12 6.96 22.96
N ASN A 174 -15.88 6.72 22.54
CA ASN A 174 -15.60 5.91 21.35
C ASN A 174 -16.22 4.51 21.43
N SER A 175 -16.21 3.89 22.62
CA SER A 175 -16.84 2.57 22.83
C SER A 175 -18.35 2.64 22.59
N ALA A 176 -19.03 3.66 23.15
CA ALA A 176 -20.45 3.88 22.93
C ALA A 176 -20.77 4.14 21.44
N ARG A 177 -19.97 4.96 20.76
CA ARG A 177 -20.11 5.22 19.32
C ARG A 177 -19.91 3.95 18.48
N THR A 178 -18.91 3.14 18.79
CA THR A 178 -18.63 1.90 18.06
C THR A 178 -19.71 0.84 18.28
N ALA A 179 -20.26 0.74 19.49
CA ALA A 179 -21.39 -0.15 19.79
C ALA A 179 -22.68 0.26 19.05
N ARG A 180 -22.77 1.52 18.60
CA ARG A 180 -23.92 2.11 17.90
C ARG A 180 -23.52 2.66 16.53
N ARG A 181 -22.56 2.00 15.88
CA ARG A 181 -21.95 2.48 14.63
C ARG A 181 -23.00 2.81 13.56
N ASP A 182 -23.90 1.88 13.28
CA ASP A 182 -24.86 2.02 12.17
C ASP A 182 -25.85 3.16 12.44
N GLU A 183 -26.28 3.31 13.71
CA GLU A 183 -27.11 4.43 14.17
C GLU A 183 -26.38 5.77 13.95
N LEU A 184 -25.12 5.86 14.39
CA LEU A 184 -24.32 7.08 14.26
C LEU A 184 -24.01 7.43 12.80
N ILE A 185 -23.67 6.45 11.96
CA ILE A 185 -23.46 6.65 10.52
C ILE A 185 -24.71 7.22 9.88
N THR A 186 -25.87 6.62 10.15
CA THR A 186 -27.16 7.09 9.60
C THR A 186 -27.43 8.55 9.96
N LEU A 187 -27.16 8.94 11.22
CA LEU A 187 -27.34 10.32 11.69
C LEU A 187 -26.37 11.29 11.00
N ILE A 188 -25.10 10.90 10.82
CA ILE A 188 -24.10 11.71 10.12
C ILE A 188 -24.47 11.88 8.65
N GLU A 189 -24.79 10.80 7.96
CA GLU A 189 -25.13 10.83 6.53
C GLU A 189 -26.43 11.60 6.26
N ALA A 190 -27.40 11.56 7.18
CA ALA A 190 -28.61 12.38 7.08
C ALA A 190 -28.29 13.89 7.06
N VAL A 191 -27.29 14.33 7.82
CA VAL A 191 -26.84 15.74 7.78
C VAL A 191 -25.96 15.99 6.55
N PHE A 192 -25.08 15.06 6.20
CA PHE A 192 -24.18 15.22 5.05
C PHE A 192 -24.93 15.25 3.70
N ALA A 193 -26.13 14.67 3.63
CA ALA A 193 -27.01 14.78 2.48
C ALA A 193 -27.48 16.22 2.18
N ASP A 194 -27.35 17.16 3.13
CA ASP A 194 -27.77 18.55 2.94
C ASP A 194 -26.85 19.36 2.00
N ASP A 195 -25.64 18.87 1.69
CA ASP A 195 -24.66 19.63 0.91
C ASP A 195 -23.65 18.73 0.16
N VAL A 196 -22.91 19.33 -0.76
CA VAL A 196 -21.89 18.67 -1.60
C VAL A 196 -20.59 18.40 -0.83
N SER A 197 -19.83 17.43 -1.31
CA SER A 197 -18.58 16.94 -0.70
C SER A 197 -17.58 18.07 -0.43
N GLN A 198 -17.40 18.99 -1.38
CA GLN A 198 -16.45 20.09 -1.24
C GLN A 198 -16.81 21.05 -0.10
N SER A 199 -18.10 21.34 0.10
CA SER A 199 -18.59 22.19 1.19
C SER A 199 -18.32 21.54 2.55
N TRP A 200 -18.58 20.24 2.66
CA TRP A 200 -18.27 19.47 3.87
C TRP A 200 -16.77 19.42 4.18
N LEU A 201 -15.93 19.21 3.17
CA LEU A 201 -14.47 19.22 3.36
C LEU A 201 -14.00 20.57 3.91
N ALA A 202 -14.49 21.69 3.38
CA ALA A 202 -14.15 23.02 3.89
C ALA A 202 -14.63 23.24 5.34
N ARG A 203 -15.83 22.77 5.69
CA ARG A 203 -16.36 22.85 7.07
C ARG A 203 -15.55 22.00 8.05
N LEU A 204 -15.16 20.79 7.65
CA LEU A 204 -14.34 19.87 8.46
C LEU A 204 -12.93 20.44 8.67
N GLU A 205 -12.33 21.00 7.63
CA GLU A 205 -11.04 21.70 7.71
C GLU A 205 -11.11 22.89 8.67
N ALA A 206 -12.16 23.73 8.58
CA ALA A 206 -12.33 24.89 9.43
C ALA A 206 -12.39 24.56 10.94
N ILE A 207 -12.85 23.35 11.30
CA ILE A 207 -12.86 22.87 12.69
C ILE A 207 -11.65 21.97 13.03
N GLY A 208 -10.75 21.74 12.08
CA GLY A 208 -9.55 20.91 12.25
C GLY A 208 -9.85 19.42 12.39
N VAL A 209 -10.93 18.93 11.78
CA VAL A 209 -11.22 17.49 11.66
C VAL A 209 -10.57 16.95 10.39
N PRO A 210 -9.68 15.94 10.46
CA PRO A 210 -9.06 15.34 9.28
C PRO A 210 -10.11 14.75 8.35
N ALA A 211 -10.09 15.18 7.09
CA ALA A 211 -11.02 14.71 6.06
C ALA A 211 -10.41 14.82 4.66
N GLY A 212 -10.94 14.05 3.70
CA GLY A 212 -10.50 14.06 2.31
C GLY A 212 -11.51 13.45 1.35
N ALA A 213 -11.38 13.78 0.06
CA ALA A 213 -12.20 13.20 -0.99
C ALA A 213 -11.70 11.80 -1.40
N ILE A 214 -12.63 10.91 -1.78
CA ILE A 214 -12.31 9.70 -2.54
C ILE A 214 -12.11 10.11 -4.01
N ARG A 215 -10.85 10.33 -4.42
CA ARG A 215 -10.51 10.77 -5.78
C ARG A 215 -10.45 9.59 -6.76
N THR A 216 -10.85 9.83 -8.01
CA THR A 216 -10.52 8.94 -9.13
C THR A 216 -9.03 9.02 -9.48
N LEU A 217 -8.48 8.04 -10.20
CA LEU A 217 -7.09 8.10 -10.66
C LEU A 217 -6.82 9.35 -11.51
N GLN A 218 -7.74 9.70 -12.40
CA GLN A 218 -7.65 10.93 -13.19
C GLN A 218 -7.53 12.16 -12.27
N GLN A 219 -8.41 12.30 -11.28
CA GLN A 219 -8.35 13.41 -10.33
C GLN A 219 -7.06 13.43 -9.50
N VAL A 220 -6.42 12.27 -9.25
CA VAL A 220 -5.12 12.23 -8.56
C VAL A 220 -4.00 12.69 -9.48
N TYR A 221 -3.98 12.24 -10.74
CA TYR A 221 -2.92 12.59 -11.69
C TYR A 221 -3.04 14.03 -12.23
N ASP A 222 -4.26 14.57 -12.28
CA ASP A 222 -4.51 15.98 -12.66
C ASP A 222 -4.33 16.94 -11.48
N TRP A 223 -3.97 16.45 -10.27
CA TRP A 223 -3.90 17.28 -9.07
C TRP A 223 -2.57 18.02 -8.96
N ASP A 224 -2.63 19.35 -8.81
CA ASP A 224 -1.47 20.22 -8.55
C ASP A 224 -0.59 19.72 -7.40
N GLN A 225 -1.18 19.16 -6.34
CA GLN A 225 -0.42 18.59 -5.23
C GLN A 225 0.42 17.39 -5.69
N THR A 226 -0.14 16.49 -6.51
CA THR A 226 0.58 15.33 -7.06
C THR A 226 1.75 15.79 -7.93
N ALA A 227 1.51 16.76 -8.81
CA ALA A 227 2.54 17.36 -9.65
C ALA A 227 3.63 18.05 -8.81
N SER A 228 3.25 18.84 -7.80
CA SER A 228 4.21 19.56 -6.93
C SER A 228 5.05 18.61 -6.08
N GLN A 229 4.57 17.39 -5.83
CA GLN A 229 5.32 16.35 -5.15
C GLN A 229 6.33 15.62 -6.07
N GLY A 230 6.35 15.88 -7.37
CA GLY A 230 7.22 15.18 -8.32
C GLY A 230 6.78 13.74 -8.59
N LEU A 231 5.50 13.44 -8.40
CA LEU A 231 4.91 12.10 -8.57
C LEU A 231 4.46 11.83 -10.02
N LEU A 232 4.86 12.69 -10.95
CA LEU A 232 4.68 12.56 -12.39
C LEU A 232 6.04 12.82 -13.06
N VAL A 233 6.43 11.95 -13.99
CA VAL A 233 7.67 12.12 -14.75
C VAL A 233 7.39 12.00 -16.25
N ASP A 234 7.83 13.00 -17.00
CA ASP A 234 7.76 12.99 -18.45
C ASP A 234 9.04 12.37 -19.03
N VAL A 235 8.87 11.48 -20.01
CA VAL A 235 9.99 10.83 -20.72
C VAL A 235 9.73 10.83 -22.22
N GLU A 236 10.79 10.96 -23.01
CA GLU A 236 10.73 10.84 -24.46
C GLU A 236 10.80 9.37 -24.88
N HIS A 237 9.67 8.82 -25.33
CA HIS A 237 9.60 7.44 -25.82
C HIS A 237 9.79 7.38 -27.35
N PRO A 238 10.64 6.48 -27.87
CA PRO A 238 11.02 6.47 -29.30
C PRO A 238 9.85 6.27 -30.28
N VAL A 239 8.73 5.69 -29.83
CA VAL A 239 7.55 5.41 -30.66
C VAL A 239 6.35 6.29 -30.28
N LEU A 240 6.25 6.73 -29.02
CA LEU A 240 5.03 7.36 -28.49
C LEU A 240 5.20 8.89 -28.33
N GLY A 241 6.41 9.42 -28.53
CA GLY A 241 6.74 10.80 -28.18
C GLY A 241 6.85 10.98 -26.68
N THR A 242 6.58 12.19 -26.18
CA THR A 242 6.52 12.48 -24.76
C THR A 242 5.38 11.69 -24.10
N ILE A 243 5.71 10.89 -23.08
CA ILE A 243 4.73 10.20 -22.24
C ILE A 243 4.95 10.55 -20.77
N THR A 244 3.86 10.61 -20.00
CA THR A 244 3.91 10.83 -18.54
C THR A 244 3.74 9.49 -17.81
N LEU A 245 4.60 9.23 -16.84
CA LEU A 245 4.59 8.02 -16.01
C LEU A 245 4.46 8.39 -14.52
N PRO A 246 3.99 7.47 -13.66
CA PRO A 246 4.06 7.65 -12.21
C PRO A 246 5.51 7.87 -11.75
N GLY A 247 5.73 8.93 -11.00
CA GLY A 247 7.03 9.31 -10.47
C GLY A 247 7.46 8.51 -9.24
N PRO A 248 8.73 8.67 -8.80
CA PRO A 248 9.27 7.94 -7.67
C PRO A 248 8.58 8.34 -6.35
N PRO A 249 8.28 7.38 -5.45
CA PRO A 249 7.64 7.68 -4.17
C PRO A 249 8.61 8.22 -3.09
N LEU A 250 9.89 8.38 -3.42
CA LEU A 250 10.94 8.85 -2.51
C LEU A 250 11.66 10.07 -3.09
N ARG A 251 11.96 11.04 -2.22
CA ARG A 251 12.76 12.24 -2.52
C ARG A 251 13.89 12.34 -1.50
N PHE A 252 15.08 12.67 -1.97
CA PHE A 252 16.27 12.83 -1.14
C PHE A 252 16.75 14.28 -1.23
N ASP A 253 16.95 14.91 -0.07
CA ASP A 253 17.48 16.27 0.00
C ASP A 253 18.86 16.35 -0.66
N GLY A 254 19.12 17.45 -1.37
CA GLY A 254 20.41 17.71 -2.01
C GLY A 254 20.77 16.80 -3.20
N SER A 255 19.86 15.91 -3.62
CA SER A 255 20.03 15.11 -4.83
C SER A 255 19.42 15.83 -6.03
N GLU A 256 20.16 15.95 -7.13
CA GLU A 256 19.61 16.44 -8.40
C GLU A 256 18.49 15.50 -8.87
N ALA A 257 17.47 16.06 -9.52
CA ALA A 257 16.43 15.25 -10.14
C ALA A 257 17.07 14.34 -11.19
N VAL A 258 16.95 13.02 -10.99
CA VAL A 258 17.50 12.04 -11.94
C VAL A 258 16.71 12.15 -13.25
N ALA A 259 17.41 12.33 -14.36
CA ALA A 259 16.78 12.25 -15.68
C ALA A 259 16.20 10.84 -15.88
N HIS A 260 14.88 10.76 -16.05
CA HIS A 260 14.21 9.49 -16.29
C HIS A 260 14.29 9.11 -17.77
N ARG A 261 14.44 7.81 -18.05
CA ARG A 261 14.42 7.23 -19.40
C ARG A 261 13.16 6.40 -19.57
N PRO A 262 12.61 6.27 -20.80
CA PRO A 262 11.53 5.33 -21.05
C PRO A 262 11.95 3.88 -20.77
N PRO A 263 10.99 2.96 -20.58
CA PRO A 263 11.28 1.52 -20.53
C PRO A 263 12.07 1.07 -21.78
N PRO A 264 13.06 0.19 -21.63
CA PRO A 264 13.89 -0.23 -22.75
C PRO A 264 13.10 -1.09 -23.74
N ALA A 265 13.40 -0.95 -25.03
CA ALA A 265 12.95 -1.90 -26.04
C ALA A 265 13.64 -3.27 -25.87
N LEU A 266 13.01 -4.31 -26.42
CA LEU A 266 13.59 -5.66 -26.39
C LEU A 266 14.97 -5.66 -27.07
N GLY A 267 16.01 -6.03 -26.32
CA GLY A 267 17.39 -6.13 -26.80
C GLY A 267 18.11 -4.79 -27.00
N GLU A 268 17.53 -3.66 -26.58
CA GLU A 268 18.10 -2.32 -26.77
C GLU A 268 19.56 -2.20 -26.27
N HIS A 269 19.85 -2.85 -25.15
CA HIS A 269 21.14 -2.76 -24.46
C HIS A 269 22.05 -3.98 -24.69
N ASP A 270 21.68 -4.93 -25.56
CA ASP A 270 22.45 -6.18 -25.75
C ASP A 270 23.89 -5.93 -26.19
N LYS A 271 24.07 -5.04 -27.17
CA LYS A 271 25.41 -4.72 -27.71
C LYS A 271 26.28 -4.03 -26.67
N SER A 272 25.74 -3.07 -25.92
CA SER A 272 26.50 -2.32 -24.93
C SER A 272 26.88 -3.20 -23.74
N VAL A 273 26.00 -4.10 -23.30
CA VAL A 273 26.32 -5.05 -22.22
C VAL A 273 27.39 -6.05 -22.64
N ARG A 274 27.33 -6.60 -23.87
CA ARG A 274 28.38 -7.52 -24.38
C ARG A 274 29.74 -6.83 -24.49
N ALA A 275 29.77 -5.62 -25.06
CA ALA A 275 31.00 -4.84 -25.14
C ALA A 275 31.57 -4.53 -23.74
N TRP A 276 30.73 -4.24 -22.75
CA TRP A 276 31.16 -4.04 -21.37
C TRP A 276 31.79 -5.29 -20.75
N LEU A 277 31.22 -6.47 -21.00
CA LEU A 277 31.78 -7.74 -20.52
C LEU A 277 33.16 -8.03 -21.15
N ASP A 278 33.34 -7.75 -22.45
CA ASP A 278 34.61 -7.95 -23.16
C ASP A 278 35.72 -7.00 -22.65
N MET A 279 35.36 -5.82 -22.13
CA MET A 279 36.32 -4.86 -21.54
C MET A 279 36.79 -5.22 -20.13
N THR A 280 36.02 -6.05 -19.42
CA THR A 280 36.26 -6.38 -18.00
C THR A 280 36.92 -7.77 -17.84
N SER A 281 37.23 -8.42 -18.97
CA SER A 281 37.91 -9.72 -19.08
C SER A 281 39.40 -9.52 -19.36
#